data_AF-A0A0N8HZY9-F1
#
_entry.id   AF-A0A0N8HZY9-F1
#
_cell.length_a   1.000
_cell.length_b   1.000
_cell.length_c   1.000
_cell.angle_alpha   90.00
_cell.angle_beta   90.00
_cell.angle_gamma   90.00
#
_symmetry.space_group_name_H-M   'P 1'
#
loop_
_entity.id
_entity.type
_entity.pdbx_description
1 polymer ?
#
loop_
_entity_poly.entity_id
_entity_poly.type
_entity_poly.pdbx_seq_one_letter_code
_entity_poly.pdbx_strand_id
1 'polypeptide(L)'
;MPEEVLFKTESTQSRSEIADYLRRVADSLESGGELRLQTGSESVTVDPPEGATFEVKVEREGPADRPEKSVEFEIEWQEGDAGGEGDGELRID
;
A
#
# COMPACT_ATOMS: atom_id res chain seq x y z
N MET A 1 -6.09 0.36 -20.35
CA MET A 1 -5.80 1.75 -19.96
C MET A 1 -4.36 1.77 -19.50
N PRO A 2 -3.55 2.78 -19.83
CA PRO A 2 -2.21 2.90 -19.26
C PRO A 2 -2.33 3.22 -17.77
N GLU A 3 -1.46 2.59 -16.97
CA GLU A 3 -1.27 2.89 -15.55
C GLU A 3 -0.42 4.16 -15.42
N GLU A 4 -0.81 5.06 -14.51
CA GLU A 4 0.00 6.23 -14.13
C GLU A 4 0.62 5.99 -12.75
N VAL A 5 1.94 5.95 -12.69
CA VAL A 5 2.69 5.73 -11.44
C VAL A 5 3.08 7.09 -10.85
N LEU A 6 2.45 7.47 -9.73
CA LEU A 6 2.73 8.75 -9.06
C LEU A 6 4.02 8.72 -8.22
N PHE A 7 4.39 7.56 -7.69
CA PHE A 7 5.59 7.37 -6.86
C PHE A 7 6.00 5.90 -6.84
N LYS A 8 7.30 5.61 -6.93
CA LYS A 8 7.84 4.24 -6.79
C LYS A 8 9.21 4.27 -6.14
N THR A 9 9.46 3.31 -5.26
CA THR A 9 10.79 2.97 -4.76
C THR A 9 10.91 1.46 -4.61
N GLU A 10 12.10 0.91 -4.80
CA GLU A 10 12.37 -0.52 -4.67
C GLU A 10 13.76 -0.73 -4.05
N SER A 11 13.83 -1.49 -2.96
CA SER A 11 15.08 -1.77 -2.26
C SER A 11 15.00 -3.06 -1.45
N THR A 12 16.15 -3.71 -1.25
CA THR A 12 16.25 -4.85 -0.33
C THR A 12 16.27 -4.35 1.10
N GLN A 13 15.33 -4.82 1.92
CA GLN A 13 15.20 -4.46 3.33
C GLN A 13 15.10 -5.71 4.20
N SER A 14 15.54 -5.59 5.45
CA SER A 14 15.30 -6.62 6.47
C SER A 14 13.81 -6.66 6.87
N ARG A 15 13.38 -7.78 7.45
CA ARG A 15 12.00 -7.94 7.96
C ARG A 15 11.64 -6.87 9.00
N SER A 16 12.60 -6.47 9.84
CA SER A 16 12.39 -5.42 10.83
C SER A 16 12.18 -4.05 10.19
N GLU A 17 12.95 -3.71 9.16
CA GLU A 17 12.79 -2.43 8.44
C GLU A 17 11.43 -2.36 7.73
N ILE A 18 11.01 -3.45 7.08
CA ILE A 18 9.67 -3.55 6.46
C ILE A 18 8.57 -3.38 7.50
N ALA A 19 8.66 -4.08 8.63
CA ALA A 19 7.66 -3.97 9.70
C ALA A 19 7.62 -2.56 10.32
N ASP A 20 8.79 -1.91 10.48
CA ASP A 20 8.86 -0.53 10.94
C ASP A 20 8.21 0.43 9.96
N TYR A 21 8.33 0.18 8.66
CA TYR A 21 7.68 0.98 7.63
C TYR A 21 6.16 0.82 7.65
N LEU A 22 5.67 -0.42 7.67
CA LEU A 22 4.23 -0.70 7.74
C LEU A 22 3.58 -0.11 9.01
N ARG A 23 4.29 -0.11 10.15
CA ARG A 23 3.81 0.55 11.36
C ARG A 23 3.66 2.06 11.19
N ARG A 24 4.59 2.74 10.52
CA ARG A 24 4.45 4.18 10.24
C ARG A 24 3.27 4.47 9.31
N VAL A 25 3.04 3.63 8.31
CA VAL A 25 1.86 3.75 7.45
C VAL A 25 0.58 3.61 8.29
N ALA A 26 0.51 2.61 9.16
CA ALA A 26 -0.63 2.42 10.06
C ALA A 26 -0.83 3.62 11.00
N ASP A 27 0.23 4.12 11.63
CA ASP A 27 0.20 5.30 12.52
C ASP A 27 -0.32 6.55 11.76
N SER A 28 0.08 6.73 10.50
CA SER A 28 -0.41 7.83 9.65
C SER A 28 -1.90 7.71 9.35
N LEU A 29 -2.37 6.51 8.96
CA LEU A 29 -3.79 6.26 8.68
C LEU A 29 -4.67 6.47 9.93
N GLU A 30 -4.24 5.97 11.09
CA GLU A 30 -4.98 6.14 12.36
C GLU A 30 -5.09 7.60 12.78
N SER A 31 -4.09 8.43 12.45
CA SER A 31 -4.13 9.86 12.75
C SER A 31 -5.13 10.66 11.90
N GLY A 32 -5.76 10.01 10.91
CA GLY A 32 -6.74 10.64 10.00
C GLY A 32 -6.12 11.70 9.10
N GLY A 33 -4.81 11.59 8.84
CA GLY A 33 -4.03 12.58 8.09
C GLY A 33 -3.43 12.01 6.82
N GLU A 34 -2.88 12.91 6.01
CA GLU A 34 -2.24 12.58 4.74
C GLU A 34 -1.06 11.59 4.92
N LEU A 35 -0.97 10.61 4.03
CA LEU A 35 0.18 9.73 3.91
C LEU A 35 1.21 10.38 2.98
N ARG A 36 2.36 10.76 3.56
CA ARG A 36 3.47 11.33 2.80
C ARG A 36 4.59 10.30 2.59
N LEU A 37 4.81 9.91 1.34
CA LEU A 37 5.90 9.03 0.93
C LEU A 37 7.06 9.88 0.40
N GLN A 38 8.29 9.57 0.81
CA GLN A 38 9.48 10.30 0.37
C GLN A 38 10.68 9.37 0.19
N THR A 39 11.44 9.58 -0.89
CA THR A 39 12.77 9.00 -1.10
C THR A 39 13.69 10.03 -1.72
N GLY A 40 14.84 10.31 -1.09
CA GLY A 40 15.74 11.38 -1.54
C GLY A 40 15.02 12.74 -1.68
N SER A 41 15.01 13.27 -2.90
CA SER A 41 14.32 14.52 -3.26
C SER A 41 12.89 14.33 -3.76
N GLU A 42 12.43 13.11 -3.97
CA GLU A 42 11.08 12.80 -4.47
C GLU A 42 10.12 12.61 -3.30
N SER A 43 8.94 13.21 -3.37
CA SER A 43 7.87 12.94 -2.41
C SER A 43 6.50 13.05 -3.05
N VAL A 44 5.59 12.20 -2.62
CA VAL A 44 4.16 12.32 -2.89
C VAL A 44 3.41 12.39 -1.56
N THR A 45 2.30 13.12 -1.55
CA THR A 45 1.35 13.14 -0.46
C THR A 45 0.02 12.64 -1.02
N VAL A 46 -0.59 11.66 -0.37
CA VAL A 46 -1.92 11.14 -0.69
C VAL A 46 -2.82 11.24 0.54
N ASP A 47 -4.11 11.41 0.33
CA ASP A 47 -5.11 11.57 1.39
C ASP A 47 -6.22 10.52 1.21
N PRO A 48 -6.01 9.28 1.68
CA PRO A 48 -7.04 8.25 1.59
C PRO A 48 -8.29 8.66 2.39
N PRO A 49 -9.51 8.43 1.88
CA PRO A 49 -10.73 8.73 2.63
C PRO A 49 -10.88 7.81 3.86
N GLU A 50 -11.78 8.17 4.79
CA GLU A 50 -12.10 7.35 5.97
C GLU A 50 -12.56 5.93 5.58
N GLY A 51 -13.28 5.80 4.45
CA GLY A 51 -13.68 4.53 3.85
C GLY A 51 -12.94 4.23 2.56
N ALA A 52 -11.83 3.49 2.67
CA ALA A 52 -11.07 2.95 1.53
C ALA A 52 -11.20 1.42 1.46
N THR A 53 -11.06 0.85 0.26
CA THR A 53 -10.94 -0.60 0.10
C THR A 53 -9.52 -1.02 0.49
N PHE A 54 -9.40 -2.06 1.32
CA PHE A 54 -8.11 -2.67 1.63
C PHE A 54 -8.03 -4.07 1.00
N GLU A 55 -7.14 -4.23 0.03
CA GLU A 55 -6.87 -5.52 -0.62
C GLU A 55 -5.54 -6.10 -0.13
N VAL A 56 -5.53 -7.40 0.15
CA VAL A 56 -4.32 -8.16 0.45
C VAL A 56 -4.20 -9.31 -0.51
N LYS A 57 -3.07 -9.37 -1.20
CA LYS A 57 -2.84 -10.33 -2.27
C LYS A 57 -1.51 -11.03 -2.08
N VAL A 58 -1.48 -12.33 -2.35
CA VAL A 58 -0.24 -13.13 -2.36
C VAL A 58 -0.13 -13.78 -3.71
N GLU A 59 0.92 -13.43 -4.44
CA GLU A 59 1.11 -13.92 -5.80
C GLU A 59 2.36 -14.78 -5.95
N ARG A 60 2.35 -15.56 -7.03
CA ARG A 60 3.52 -16.24 -7.54
C ARG A 60 3.60 -15.96 -9.03
N GLU A 61 4.65 -15.29 -9.44
CA GLU A 61 4.84 -14.87 -10.82
C GLU A 61 6.22 -15.26 -11.36
N GLY A 62 6.44 -15.05 -12.66
CA GLY A 62 7.67 -15.41 -13.35
C GLY A 62 7.72 -16.84 -13.91
N PRO A 63 8.87 -17.23 -14.50
CA PRO A 63 9.03 -18.54 -15.15
C PRO A 63 8.80 -19.71 -14.18
N ALA A 64 8.29 -20.83 -14.71
CA ALA A 64 7.96 -22.01 -13.90
C ALA A 64 9.15 -22.59 -13.12
N ASP A 65 10.38 -22.42 -13.62
CA ASP A 65 11.63 -22.88 -12.99
C ASP A 65 12.26 -21.87 -12.04
N ARG A 66 11.80 -20.61 -12.04
CA ARG A 66 12.27 -19.55 -11.14
C ARG A 66 11.13 -18.58 -10.81
N PRO A 67 10.14 -19.02 -10.03
CA PRO A 67 9.06 -18.14 -9.63
C PRO A 67 9.50 -17.16 -8.55
N GLU A 68 8.97 -15.94 -8.62
CA GLU A 68 8.97 -14.96 -7.56
C GLU A 68 7.69 -15.07 -6.73
N LYS A 69 7.73 -14.66 -5.46
CA LYS A 69 6.54 -14.52 -4.63
C LYS A 69 6.50 -13.13 -4.03
N SER A 70 5.35 -12.50 -4.10
CA SER A 70 5.06 -11.20 -3.50
C SER A 70 3.90 -11.30 -2.52
N VAL A 71 3.87 -10.35 -1.58
CA VAL A 71 2.69 -10.03 -0.79
C VAL A 71 2.44 -8.54 -0.99
N GLU A 72 1.23 -8.20 -1.39
CA GLU A 72 0.80 -6.84 -1.69
C GLU A 72 -0.27 -6.43 -0.69
N PHE A 73 -0.18 -5.18 -0.25
CA PHE A 73 -1.13 -4.52 0.63
C PHE A 73 -1.54 -3.24 -0.07
N GLU A 74 -2.77 -3.20 -0.56
CA GLU A 74 -3.27 -2.11 -1.39
C GLU A 74 -4.40 -1.38 -0.66
N ILE A 75 -4.33 -0.06 -0.68
CA ILE A 75 -5.39 0.82 -0.18
C ILE A 75 -5.91 1.54 -1.42
N GLU A 76 -7.17 1.31 -1.76
CA GLU A 76 -7.78 1.81 -2.99
C GLU A 76 -8.97 2.72 -2.68
N TRP A 77 -9.07 3.80 -3.44
CA TRP A 77 -10.20 4.72 -3.40
C TRP A 77 -10.40 5.40 -4.76
N GLN A 78 -11.59 5.96 -4.99
CA GLN A 78 -11.85 6.80 -6.15
C GLN A 78 -11.46 8.25 -5.83
N GLU A 79 -10.68 8.88 -6.71
CA GLU A 79 -10.32 10.29 -6.53
C GLU A 79 -11.56 11.19 -6.55
N GLY A 80 -11.68 12.06 -5.55
CA GLY A 80 -12.80 12.99 -5.40
C GLY A 80 -14.06 12.40 -4.79
N ASP A 81 -14.05 11.11 -4.40
CA ASP A 81 -15.12 10.49 -3.61
C ASP A 81 -14.74 10.50 -2.11
N ALA A 82 -15.75 10.65 -1.24
CA ALA A 82 -15.56 10.71 0.21
C ALA A 82 -15.49 9.31 0.87
N GLY A 83 -15.51 8.24 0.08
CA GLY A 83 -15.43 6.85 0.54
C GLY A 83 -16.79 6.19 0.72
N GLY A 84 -16.80 4.85 0.68
CA GLY A 84 -17.99 4.00 0.83
C GLY A 84 -17.68 2.71 1.58
N GLU A 85 -18.70 2.09 2.18
CA GLU A 85 -18.56 0.88 3.00
C GLU A 85 -18.15 -0.34 2.14
N GLY A 86 -16.93 -0.85 2.35
CA GLY A 86 -16.45 -2.10 1.77
C GLY A 86 -16.99 -3.33 2.52
N ASP A 87 -17.47 -4.34 1.79
CA ASP A 87 -18.11 -5.54 2.35
C ASP A 87 -17.08 -6.68 2.51
N GLY A 88 -16.50 -6.82 3.70
CA GLY A 88 -15.64 -7.96 4.05
C GLY A 88 -14.68 -7.70 5.23
N GLU A 89 -14.70 -8.57 6.24
CA GLU A 89 -13.77 -8.50 7.37
C GLU A 89 -12.47 -9.25 7.04
N LEU A 90 -11.38 -8.52 6.75
CA LEU A 90 -10.03 -9.09 6.73
C LEU A 90 -9.59 -9.44 8.15
N ARG A 91 -8.95 -10.61 8.33
CA ARG A 91 -8.33 -11.01 9.60
C ARG A 91 -6.83 -11.17 9.42
N ILE A 92 -6.07 -10.67 10.40
CA ILE A 92 -4.63 -10.81 10.52
C ILE A 92 -4.36 -11.43 11.90
N ASP A 93 -3.77 -12.63 11.92
CA ASP A 93 -3.38 -13.37 13.14
C ASP A 93 -1.88 -13.22 13.44
#